data_AF-A0A379VZT9-F1
#
_entry.id   AF-A0A379VZT9-F1
#
_cell.length_a   1.000
_cell.length_b   1.000
_cell.length_c   1.000
_cell.angle_alpha   90.00
_cell.angle_beta   90.00
_cell.angle_gamma   90.00
#
_symmetry.space_group_name_H-M   'P 1'
#
loop_
_entity.id
_entity.type
_entity.pdbx_description
1 polymer ?
#
loop_
_entity_poly.entity_id
_entity_poly.type
_entity_poly.pdbx_seq_one_letter_code
_entity_poly.pdbx_strand_id
1 'polypeptide(L)' 'MKISDGNWLIQPGLNLIHPVQVFDVEQHGNEMVVYAAPRDVRERTWQLDTRCLPCAFSRRRKE' A
#
# COMPACT_ATOMS: atom_id res chain seq x y z
N MET A 1 15.28 -9.70 9.89
CA MET A 1 15.28 -8.23 9.75
C MET A 1 14.41 -7.64 10.85
N LYS A 2 14.84 -6.59 11.55
CA LYS A 2 14.01 -5.87 12.54
C LYS A 2 13.60 -4.53 11.96
N ILE A 3 12.31 -4.23 11.97
CA ILE A 3 11.74 -2.98 11.42
C ILE A 3 11.19 -2.12 12.57
N SER A 4 10.44 -2.75 13.48
CA SER A 4 9.99 -2.12 14.72
C SER A 4 11.06 -2.18 15.82
N ASP A 5 10.97 -1.24 16.75
CA ASP A 5 11.67 -1.24 18.04
C ASP A 5 10.63 -1.28 19.17
N GLY A 6 10.23 -2.50 19.55
CA GLY A 6 9.06 -2.73 20.40
C GLY A 6 7.74 -2.40 19.68
N ASN A 7 6.73 -2.00 20.44
CA ASN A 7 5.40 -1.66 19.91
C ASN A 7 5.29 -0.19 19.44
N TRP A 8 6.09 0.70 20.03
CA TRP A 8 5.87 2.14 19.95
C TRP A 8 6.85 2.86 19.03
N LEU A 9 7.99 2.25 18.72
CA LEU A 9 9.06 2.87 17.95
C LEU A 9 9.39 2.06 16.69
N ILE A 10 10.06 2.75 15.76
CA ILE A 10 10.68 2.15 14.58
C ILE A 10 12.20 2.22 14.75
N GLN A 11 12.92 1.29 14.10
CA GLN A 11 14.38 1.29 14.18
C GLN A 11 14.97 2.60 13.63
N PRO A 12 16.05 3.14 14.24
CA PRO A 12 16.70 4.37 13.78
C PRO A 12 17.11 4.30 12.30
N GLY A 13 16.90 5.39 11.57
CA GLY A 13 17.26 5.50 10.16
C GLY A 13 16.25 4.86 9.19
N LEU A 14 15.13 4.31 9.67
CA LEU A 14 14.06 3.81 8.82
C LEU A 14 12.95 4.85 8.64
N ASN A 15 12.50 5.02 7.39
CA ASN A 15 11.28 5.74 7.05
C ASN A 15 10.30 4.74 6.42
N LEU A 16 9.10 4.61 6.98
CA LEU A 16 8.12 3.63 6.54
C LEU A 16 6.98 4.30 5.78
N ILE A 17 6.46 3.60 4.78
CA ILE A 17 5.26 3.97 4.03
C ILE A 17 4.37 2.72 4.03
N HIS A 18 3.10 2.89 4.43
CA HIS A 18 2.14 1.80 4.55
C HIS A 18 0.98 2.02 3.59
N PRO A 19 0.40 0.99 2.95
CA PRO A 19 -0.83 1.14 2.18
C PRO A 19 -2.04 1.24 3.14
N VAL A 20 -2.50 2.46 3.43
CA VAL A 20 -3.53 2.73 4.46
C VAL A 20 -4.93 2.90 3.86
N GLN A 21 -5.04 3.42 2.65
CA GLN A 21 -6.33 3.68 2.00
C GLN A 21 -6.37 3.15 0.57
N VAL A 22 -7.44 2.45 0.20
CA VAL A 22 -7.73 2.10 -1.20
C VAL A 22 -8.12 3.37 -1.96
N PHE A 23 -7.35 3.67 -3.01
CA PHE A 23 -7.61 4.74 -3.94
C PHE A 23 -8.42 4.23 -5.14
N ASP A 24 -8.00 3.12 -5.73
CA ASP A 24 -8.69 2.50 -6.86
C ASP A 24 -8.48 0.98 -6.91
N VAL A 25 -9.36 0.27 -7.62
CA VAL A 25 -9.29 -1.18 -7.83
C VAL A 25 -9.57 -1.50 -9.29
N GLU A 26 -8.60 -2.10 -9.95
CA GLU A 26 -8.69 -2.51 -11.35
C GLU A 26 -8.64 -4.03 -11.49
N GLN A 27 -9.34 -4.57 -12.50
CA GLN A 27 -9.22 -5.98 -12.89
C GLN A 27 -8.37 -6.11 -14.15
N HIS A 28 -7.22 -6.78 -14.03
CA HIS A 28 -6.30 -7.05 -15.13
C HIS A 28 -6.39 -8.54 -15.48
N GLY A 29 -7.35 -8.90 -16.35
CA GLY A 29 -7.61 -10.28 -16.71
C GLY A 29 -8.05 -11.14 -15.51
N ASN A 30 -7.16 -12.05 -15.07
CA ASN A 30 -7.36 -12.91 -13.90
C ASN A 30 -6.71 -12.38 -12.62
N GLU A 31 -6.16 -11.17 -12.66
CA GLU A 31 -5.54 -10.50 -11.52
C GLU A 31 -6.40 -9.30 -11.09
N MET A 32 -6.43 -9.04 -9.80
CA MET A 32 -7.00 -7.83 -9.21
C MET A 32 -5.85 -6.94 -8.76
N VAL A 33 -5.81 -5.69 -9.21
CA VAL A 33 -4.81 -4.69 -8.83
C VAL A 33 -5.47 -3.64 -7.95
N VAL A 34 -4.97 -3.49 -6.73
CA VAL A 34 -5.43 -2.46 -5.78
C VAL A 34 -4.39 -1.37 -5.70
N TYR A 35 -4.79 -0.13 -5.97
CA TYR A 35 -3.96 1.05 -5.77
C TYR A 35 -4.22 1.62 -4.38
N ALA A 36 -3.23 1.55 -3.49
CA ALA A 36 -3.35 1.97 -2.11
C ALA A 36 -2.42 3.15 -1.76
N ALA A 37 -2.99 4.20 -1.19
CA ALA A 37 -2.28 5.39 -0.74
C ALA A 37 -1.87 5.30 0.74
N PRO A 38 -0.79 5.99 1.15
CA PRO A 38 -0.27 5.94 2.52
C PRO A 38 -0.88 6.95 3.49
N ARG A 39 -1.88 7.68 3.03
CA ARG A 39 -2.61 8.68 3.78
C ARG A 39 -4.02 8.81 3.21
N ASP A 40 -4.81 9.68 3.81
CA ASP A 40 -6.13 10.04 3.28
C ASP A 40 -6.01 10.80 1.94
N VAL A 41 -6.60 10.26 0.87
CA VAL A 41 -6.59 10.83 -0.50
C VAL A 41 -7.99 11.03 -1.07
N ARG A 42 -9.02 11.08 -0.21
CA ARG A 42 -10.42 11.29 -0.64
C ARG A 42 -10.61 12.64 -1.33
N GLU A 43 -9.99 13.68 -0.79
CA GLU A 43 -10.02 15.00 -1.41
C GLU A 43 -8.98 15.12 -2.52
N ARG A 44 -9.35 15.76 -3.63
CA ARG A 44 -8.46 15.93 -4.81
C ARG A 44 -7.14 16.61 -4.48
N THR A 45 -7.11 17.53 -3.51
CA THR A 45 -5.88 18.21 -3.11
C THR A 45 -4.83 17.26 -2.55
N TRP A 46 -5.22 16.06 -2.08
CA TRP A 46 -4.32 15.08 -1.48
C TRP A 46 -3.90 13.94 -2.41
N GLN A 47 -4.42 13.93 -3.65
CA GLN A 47 -4.14 12.88 -4.65
C GLN A 47 -2.79 13.05 -5.37
N LEU A 48 -2.07 14.15 -5.10
CA LEU A 48 -0.75 14.47 -5.66
C LEU A 48 0.30 14.50 -4.54
N ASP A 49 1.58 14.49 -4.93
CA ASP A 49 2.75 14.50 -4.03
C ASP A 49 2.75 13.38 -2.98
N THR A 50 2.10 12.27 -3.29
CA THR A 50 2.08 11.07 -2.44
C THR A 50 2.36 9.84 -3.27
N ARG A 51 3.07 8.86 -2.68
CA ARG A 51 3.33 7.59 -3.35
C ARG A 51 2.03 6.75 -3.36
N CYS A 52 1.70 6.11 -4.47
CA CYS A 52 0.63 5.13 -4.54
C CYS A 52 1.23 3.73 -4.74
N LEU A 53 0.82 2.75 -3.94
CA LEU A 53 1.35 1.39 -3.97
C LEU A 53 0.39 0.47 -4.72
N PRO A 54 0.81 -0.20 -5.80
CA PRO A 54 0.03 -1.25 -6.45
C PRO A 54 0.17 -2.58 -5.70
N CYS A 55 -0.96 -3.23 -5.43
CA CYS A 55 -1.04 -4.57 -4.84
C CYS A 55 -1.77 -5.50 -5.81
N ALA A 56 -1.04 -6.43 -6.43
CA ALA A 56 -1.61 -7.42 -7.35
C ALA A 56 -1.99 -8.70 -6.59
N PHE A 57 -3.21 -9.16 -6.81
CA PHE A 57 -3.75 -10.40 -6.26
C PHE A 57 -4.12 -11.32 -7.41
N SER A 58 -3.47 -12.47 -7.46
CA SER A 58 -3.79 -13.53 -8.41
C SER A 58 -4.03 -14.82 -7.67
N ARG A 59 -4.89 -15.66 -8.24
CA ARG A 59 -5.17 -16.97 -7.67
C ARG A 59 -3.96 -17.86 -7.93
N ARG A 60 -3.36 -18.41 -6.86
CA ARG A 60 -2.39 -19.50 -7.01
C ARG A 60 -3.08 -20.71 -7.64
N ARG A 61 -2.47 -21.32 -8.67
CA ARG A 61 -2.97 -22.59 -9.23
C ARG A 61 -3.03 -23.63 -8.10
N LYS A 62 -4.15 -24.35 -8.01
CA LYS A 62 -4.22 -25.57 -7.17
C LYS A 62 -3.54 -26.68 -7.97
N GLU A 63 -2.59 -27.35 -7.34
CA GLU A 63 -1.99 -28.61 -7.81
C GLU A 63 -2.98 -29.76 -7.60
#